data_AF-A0A7V7FQE5-F1
#
_entry.id   AF-A0A7V7FQE5-F1
#
_cell.length_a   1.000
_cell.length_b   1.000
_cell.length_c   1.000
_cell.angle_alpha   90.00
_cell.angle_beta   90.00
_cell.angle_gamma   90.00
#
_symmetry.space_group_name_H-M   'P 1'
#
loop_
_entity.id
_entity.type
_entity.pdbx_description
1 polymer ?
#
loop_
_entity_poly.entity_id
_entity_poly.type
_entity_poly.pdbx_seq_one_letter_code
_entity_poly.pdbx_strand_id
1 'polypeptide(L)'
;MSRISGFADTNQRHDLRRPMESARIVIDGETYELADFSLRGFLCLGYEKRCLHGDELFVEAIILADDTLVEIDTRASVARFSEEQKYMAGIFIDVSARVFGIIEKLSLGRPVAPPRKSPKKAGKKSKKSKKR
;
A
#
# COMPACT_ATOMS: atom_id res chain seq x y z
N MET A 1 -45.80 -26.74 2.62
CA MET A 1 -44.47 -26.82 3.24
C MET A 1 -43.71 -25.52 2.92
N SER A 2 -43.85 -24.51 3.76
CA SER A 2 -43.27 -23.19 3.55
C SER A 2 -41.83 -23.16 4.08
N ARG A 3 -40.83 -23.01 3.20
CA ARG A 3 -39.47 -22.64 3.61
C ARG A 3 -39.31 -21.13 3.43
N ILE A 4 -39.14 -20.48 4.58
CA ILE A 4 -38.89 -19.06 4.74
C ILE A 4 -37.50 -18.72 4.18
N SER A 5 -37.48 -17.62 3.43
CA SER A 5 -36.33 -16.87 2.93
C SER A 5 -35.28 -16.57 3.99
N GLY A 6 -34.01 -16.88 3.70
CA GLY A 6 -32.85 -16.35 4.42
C GLY A 6 -32.20 -15.20 3.65
N PHE A 7 -32.45 -13.97 4.09
CA PHE A 7 -31.51 -12.85 4.00
C PHE A 7 -30.14 -13.33 4.55
N ALA A 8 -28.94 -12.92 4.12
CA ALA A 8 -28.53 -11.73 3.41
C ALA A 8 -27.15 -11.98 2.80
N ASP A 9 -26.97 -11.61 1.53
CA ASP A 9 -25.67 -11.23 0.97
C ASP A 9 -25.34 -9.83 1.50
N THR A 10 -25.29 -9.69 2.82
CA THR A 10 -24.87 -8.44 3.47
C THR A 10 -23.39 -8.32 3.22
N ASN A 11 -23.03 -7.45 2.28
CA ASN A 11 -21.70 -6.90 2.18
C ASN A 11 -21.33 -6.27 3.53
N GLN A 12 -20.70 -7.05 4.44
CA GLN A 12 -20.27 -6.62 5.76
C GLN A 12 -19.05 -5.68 5.70
N ARG A 13 -18.67 -5.23 4.50
CA ARG A 13 -17.54 -4.34 4.29
C ARG A 13 -17.98 -2.91 4.55
N HIS A 14 -17.34 -2.29 5.53
CA HIS A 14 -17.52 -0.88 5.85
C HIS A 14 -16.61 0.03 5.04
N ASP A 15 -15.67 -0.50 4.26
CA ASP A 15 -14.69 0.25 3.47
C ASP A 15 -14.94 0.17 1.96
N LEU A 16 -14.89 1.32 1.29
CA LEU A 16 -14.93 1.40 -0.16
C LEU A 16 -13.60 0.92 -0.74
N ARG A 17 -13.65 -0.04 -1.66
CA ARG A 17 -12.50 -0.49 -2.45
C ARG A 17 -12.47 0.24 -3.77
N ARG A 18 -11.31 0.79 -4.09
CA ARG A 18 -11.03 1.43 -5.37
C ARG A 18 -10.26 0.46 -6.26
N PRO A 19 -10.73 0.17 -7.48
CA PRO A 19 -9.93 -0.51 -8.50
C PRO A 19 -8.69 0.32 -8.83
N MET A 20 -7.54 -0.33 -8.96
CA MET A 20 -6.24 0.33 -9.17
C MET A 20 -5.67 -0.04 -10.55
N GLU A 21 -6.32 0.42 -11.61
CA GLU A 21 -5.93 0.13 -12.99
C GLU A 21 -4.46 0.49 -13.27
N SER A 22 -3.71 -0.48 -13.80
CA SER A 22 -2.29 -0.35 -14.18
C SER A 22 -1.35 0.08 -13.03
N ALA A 23 -1.78 -0.04 -11.78
CA ALA A 23 -0.93 0.21 -10.62
C ALA A 23 -0.22 -1.06 -10.17
N ARG A 24 0.92 -0.88 -9.50
CA ARG A 24 1.73 -1.95 -8.92
C ARG A 24 2.04 -1.64 -7.46
N ILE A 25 2.25 -2.68 -6.66
CA ILE A 25 2.65 -2.58 -5.25
C ILE A 25 3.98 -3.30 -5.05
N VAL A 26 4.86 -2.70 -4.24
CA VAL A 26 6.16 -3.27 -3.88
C VAL A 26 6.05 -3.86 -2.48
N ILE A 27 6.25 -5.18 -2.37
CA ILE A 27 6.13 -5.95 -1.14
C ILE A 27 7.38 -6.81 -0.97
N ASP A 28 8.11 -6.63 0.13
CA ASP A 28 9.37 -7.33 0.42
C ASP A 28 10.33 -7.34 -0.78
N GLY A 29 10.55 -6.18 -1.37
CA GLY A 29 11.40 -5.92 -2.54
C GLY A 29 10.85 -6.37 -3.90
N GLU A 30 9.70 -7.05 -3.94
CA GLU A 30 9.11 -7.60 -5.16
C GLU A 30 7.91 -6.79 -5.63
N THR A 31 7.72 -6.71 -6.95
CA THR A 31 6.64 -5.91 -7.54
C THR A 31 5.48 -6.79 -8.00
N TYR A 32 4.27 -6.44 -7.60
CA TYR A 32 3.04 -7.15 -7.93
C TYR A 32 2.01 -6.20 -8.55
N GLU A 33 1.10 -6.73 -9.36
CA GLU A 33 -0.03 -5.96 -9.86
C GLU A 33 -0.96 -5.63 -8.68
N LEU A 34 -1.38 -4.37 -8.56
CA LEU A 34 -2.31 -3.94 -7.52
C LEU A 34 -3.72 -3.90 -8.11
N ALA A 35 -4.57 -4.87 -7.79
CA ALA A 35 -5.92 -4.96 -8.34
C ALA A 35 -6.90 -3.99 -7.67
N ASP A 36 -6.90 -3.97 -6.33
CA ASP A 36 -7.76 -3.07 -5.56
C ASP A 36 -7.07 -2.54 -4.30
N PHE A 37 -7.59 -1.41 -3.82
CA PHE A 37 -7.05 -0.70 -2.67
C PHE A 37 -8.14 -0.04 -1.85
N SER A 38 -8.00 -0.04 -0.53
CA SER A 38 -8.91 0.62 0.40
C SER A 38 -8.16 1.28 1.54
N LEU A 39 -8.91 1.94 2.43
CA LEU A 39 -8.35 2.46 3.68
C LEU A 39 -7.72 1.39 4.58
N ARG A 40 -8.21 0.14 4.50
CA ARG A 40 -7.79 -0.93 5.40
C ARG A 40 -6.77 -1.88 4.78
N GLY A 41 -6.77 -2.03 3.47
CA GLY A 41 -5.95 -3.06 2.85
C GLY A 41 -5.94 -2.99 1.34
N PHE A 42 -5.45 -4.06 0.74
CA PHE A 42 -5.21 -4.15 -0.69
C PHE A 42 -5.35 -5.58 -1.18
N LEU A 43 -5.47 -5.74 -2.50
CA LEU A 43 -5.39 -7.01 -3.21
C LEU A 43 -4.33 -6.88 -4.30
N CYS A 44 -3.36 -7.81 -4.31
CA CYS A 44 -2.39 -7.91 -5.40
C CYS A 44 -2.50 -9.24 -6.16
N LEU A 45 -2.11 -9.20 -7.43
CA LEU A 45 -2.06 -10.34 -8.34
C LEU A 45 -0.61 -10.67 -8.72
N GLY A 46 -0.38 -11.90 -9.15
CA GLY A 46 0.95 -12.43 -9.44
C GLY A 46 1.78 -12.73 -8.20
N TYR A 47 1.16 -12.86 -7.01
CA TYR A 47 1.90 -13.15 -5.78
C TYR A 47 2.30 -14.64 -5.74
N GLU A 48 3.60 -14.92 -5.79
CA GLU A 48 4.14 -16.28 -5.88
C GLU A 48 4.78 -16.80 -4.59
N LYS A 49 5.13 -15.90 -3.66
CA LYS A 49 5.71 -16.30 -2.38
C LYS A 49 4.67 -17.02 -1.54
N ARG A 50 5.04 -18.15 -0.95
CA ARG A 50 4.15 -18.89 -0.05
C ARG A 50 4.00 -18.11 1.25
N CYS A 51 2.76 -17.91 1.67
CA CYS A 51 2.43 -17.25 2.94
C CYS A 51 1.17 -17.89 3.56
N LEU A 52 0.97 -17.64 4.85
CA LEU A 52 -0.17 -18.06 5.63
C LEU A 52 -0.98 -16.83 6.08
N HIS A 53 -2.23 -17.07 6.44
CA HIS A 53 -3.04 -16.05 7.09
C HIS A 53 -2.36 -15.58 8.37
N GLY A 54 -2.25 -14.27 8.55
CA GLY A 54 -1.60 -13.64 9.69
C GLY A 54 -0.14 -13.25 9.46
N ASP A 55 0.53 -13.82 8.46
CA ASP A 55 1.94 -13.51 8.17
C ASP A 55 2.13 -12.01 7.94
N GLU A 56 3.21 -11.45 8.51
CA GLU A 56 3.57 -10.05 8.32
C GLU A 56 4.38 -9.86 7.04
N LEU A 57 4.09 -8.77 6.35
CA LEU A 57 4.74 -8.34 5.12
C LEU A 57 5.14 -6.87 5.25
N PHE A 58 6.18 -6.46 4.53
CA PHE A 58 6.56 -5.06 4.41
C PHE A 58 6.12 -4.49 3.06
N VAL A 59 5.27 -3.47 3.10
CA VAL A 59 4.81 -2.71 1.92
C VAL A 59 5.67 -1.45 1.80
N GLU A 60 6.54 -1.45 0.80
CA GLU A 60 7.52 -0.38 0.58
C GLU A 60 6.87 0.78 -0.17
N ALA A 61 6.22 0.49 -1.29
CA ALA A 61 5.73 1.53 -2.20
C ALA A 61 4.57 1.07 -3.06
N ILE A 62 3.90 2.04 -3.67
CA ILE A 62 2.95 1.85 -4.77
C ILE A 62 3.45 2.63 -5.98
N ILE A 63 3.44 1.98 -7.14
CA ILE A 63 3.76 2.59 -8.44
C ILE A 63 2.42 2.80 -9.16
N LEU A 64 2.05 4.05 -9.40
CA LEU A 64 0.80 4.40 -10.08
C LEU A 64 0.91 4.19 -11.60
N ALA A 65 -0.23 4.30 -12.29
CA ALA A 65 -0.32 4.12 -13.75
C ALA A 65 0.55 5.10 -14.56
N ASP A 66 0.89 6.26 -13.98
CA ASP A 66 1.78 7.27 -14.57
C ASP A 66 3.26 7.09 -14.16
N ASP A 67 3.62 5.90 -13.65
CA ASP A 67 4.92 5.55 -13.08
C ASP A 67 5.34 6.40 -11.87
N THR A 68 4.40 7.15 -11.26
CA THR A 68 4.67 7.84 -9.99
C THR A 68 4.90 6.82 -8.87
N LEU A 69 6.08 6.88 -8.25
CA LEU A 69 6.41 6.11 -7.06
C LEU A 69 5.92 6.83 -5.79
N VAL A 70 5.08 6.15 -5.01
CA VAL A 70 4.57 6.60 -3.72
C VAL A 70 5.12 5.69 -2.62
N GLU A 71 6.06 6.20 -1.83
CA GLU A 71 6.61 5.51 -0.66
C GLU A 71 5.54 5.41 0.44
N ILE A 72 5.30 4.18 0.92
CA ILE A 72 4.35 3.86 1.99
C ILE A 72 5.08 3.42 3.25
N ASP A 73 6.13 2.60 3.15
CA ASP A 73 6.94 2.08 4.26
C ASP A 73 6.10 1.63 5.47
N THR A 74 5.21 0.66 5.27
CA THR A 74 4.30 0.17 6.32
C THR A 74 4.25 -1.35 6.37
N ARG A 75 3.81 -1.87 7.51
CA ARG A 75 3.52 -3.30 7.65
C ARG A 75 2.11 -3.64 7.19
N ALA A 76 1.94 -4.87 6.73
CA ALA A 76 0.65 -5.48 6.47
C ALA A 76 0.63 -6.92 6.98
N SER A 77 -0.56 -7.43 7.28
CA SER A 77 -0.80 -8.84 7.62
C SER A 77 -1.60 -9.51 6.49
N VAL A 78 -1.20 -10.71 6.11
CA VAL A 78 -1.89 -11.52 5.09
C VAL A 78 -3.28 -11.88 5.59
N ALA A 79 -4.31 -11.41 4.90
CA ALA A 79 -5.70 -11.77 5.18
C ALA A 79 -6.17 -12.97 4.36
N ARG A 80 -5.73 -13.07 3.10
CA ARG A 80 -6.07 -14.18 2.22
C ARG A 80 -4.95 -14.38 1.19
N PHE A 81 -4.69 -15.64 0.85
CA PHE A 81 -3.72 -16.02 -0.18
C PHE A 81 -4.28 -17.19 -0.99
N SER A 82 -4.01 -17.20 -2.29
CA SER A 82 -4.27 -18.34 -3.17
C SER A 82 -3.09 -18.56 -4.11
N GLU A 83 -2.46 -19.72 -3.98
CA GLU A 83 -1.35 -20.13 -4.86
C GLU A 83 -1.83 -20.47 -6.27
N GLU A 84 -3.02 -21.08 -6.40
CA GLU A 84 -3.63 -21.44 -7.69
C GLU A 84 -4.01 -20.19 -8.49
N GLN A 85 -4.65 -19.23 -7.81
CA GLN A 85 -5.11 -17.99 -8.44
C GLN A 85 -4.06 -16.87 -8.40
N LYS A 86 -2.88 -17.13 -7.81
CA LYS A 86 -1.75 -16.21 -7.71
C LYS A 86 -2.14 -14.82 -7.17
N TYR A 87 -2.90 -14.77 -6.08
CA TYR A 87 -3.23 -13.49 -5.43
C TYR A 87 -2.97 -13.51 -3.93
N MET A 88 -2.76 -12.32 -3.38
CA MET A 88 -2.68 -12.09 -1.95
C MET A 88 -3.44 -10.81 -1.58
N ALA A 89 -4.25 -10.91 -0.52
CA ALA A 89 -4.92 -9.77 0.09
C ALA A 89 -4.28 -9.47 1.44
N GLY A 90 -3.85 -8.22 1.62
CA GLY A 90 -3.20 -7.74 2.84
C GLY A 90 -4.06 -6.70 3.56
N ILE A 91 -3.94 -6.66 4.89
CA ILE A 91 -4.50 -5.62 5.76
C ILE A 91 -3.35 -4.83 6.35
N PHE A 92 -3.38 -3.50 6.24
CA PHE A 92 -2.36 -2.66 6.85
C PHE A 92 -2.39 -2.74 8.38
N ILE A 93 -1.23 -2.82 8.99
CA ILE A 93 -1.04 -2.84 10.45
C ILE A 93 -0.02 -1.77 10.85
N ASP A 94 -0.14 -1.24 12.07
CA ASP A 94 0.76 -0.23 12.64
C ASP A 94 0.99 1.02 11.77
N VAL A 95 -0.08 1.47 11.11
CA VAL A 95 -0.05 2.60 10.16
C VAL A 95 0.19 3.91 10.89
N SER A 96 1.30 4.59 10.58
CA SER A 96 1.56 5.94 11.09
C SER A 96 0.58 6.98 10.51
N ALA A 97 0.34 8.08 11.21
CA ALA A 97 -0.56 9.14 10.73
C ALA A 97 -0.16 9.70 9.35
N ARG A 98 1.15 9.78 9.06
CA ARG A 98 1.66 10.19 7.75
C ARG A 98 1.22 9.20 6.67
N VAL A 99 1.42 7.91 6.91
CA VAL A 99 1.10 6.84 5.97
C VAL A 99 -0.41 6.71 5.79
N PHE A 100 -1.18 6.83 6.88
CA PHE A 100 -2.64 6.87 6.82
C PHE A 100 -3.13 7.97 5.88
N GLY A 101 -2.57 9.18 5.96
CA GLY A 101 -2.92 10.27 5.05
C GLY A 101 -2.54 10.01 3.59
N ILE A 102 -1.57 9.15 3.31
CA ILE A 102 -1.24 8.68 1.95
C ILE A 102 -2.27 7.65 1.49
N ILE A 103 -2.52 6.62 2.29
CA ILE A 103 -3.50 5.56 2.03
C ILE A 103 -4.89 6.17 1.78
N GLU A 104 -5.31 7.12 2.62
CA GLU A 104 -6.57 7.84 2.46
C GLU A 104 -6.64 8.55 1.11
N LYS A 105 -5.62 9.33 0.74
CA LYS A 105 -5.59 10.01 -0.56
C LYS A 105 -5.67 9.03 -1.73
N LEU A 106 -4.91 7.93 -1.68
CA LEU A 106 -4.91 6.90 -2.72
C LEU A 106 -6.29 6.23 -2.85
N SER A 107 -6.90 5.85 -1.72
CA SER A 107 -8.25 5.25 -1.70
C SER A 107 -9.33 6.17 -2.25
N LEU A 108 -9.17 7.50 -2.10
CA LEU A 108 -10.08 8.52 -2.59
C LEU A 108 -9.71 9.04 -4.00
N GLY A 109 -8.65 8.53 -4.62
CA GLY A 109 -8.15 9.02 -5.90
C GLY A 109 -7.66 10.45 -5.93
N ARG A 110 -7.17 10.92 -4.78
CA ARG A 110 -6.56 12.23 -4.65
C ARG A 110 -5.05 12.15 -4.92
N PRO A 111 -4.45 13.21 -5.50
CA PRO A 111 -3.01 13.27 -5.70
C PRO A 111 -2.25 13.12 -4.38
N VAL A 112 -1.21 12.30 -4.38
CA VAL A 112 -0.23 12.24 -3.30
C VAL A 112 0.92 13.16 -3.68
N ALA A 113 1.18 14.17 -2.85
CA ALA A 113 2.30 15.06 -3.10
C ALA A 113 3.61 14.25 -3.03
N PRO A 114 4.58 14.49 -3.94
CA PRO A 114 5.84 13.78 -3.90
C PRO A 114 6.54 14.04 -2.56
N PRO A 115 7.35 13.07 -2.06
CA PRO A 115 8.12 13.28 -0.85
C PRO A 115 8.96 14.56 -0.99
N ARG A 116 8.79 15.49 -0.05
CA ARG A 116 9.60 16.72 -0.03
C ARG A 116 11.05 16.28 0.07
N LYS A 117 11.85 16.50 -0.99
CA LYS A 117 13.31 16.38 -0.91
C LYS A 117 13.77 17.28 0.24
N SER A 118 14.18 16.70 1.35
CA SER A 118 14.83 17.45 2.42
C SER A 118 16.04 18.16 1.81
N PRO A 119 16.22 19.48 2.03
CA PRO A 119 17.35 20.19 1.46
C PRO A 119 18.64 19.51 1.93
N LYS A 120 19.47 19.08 0.96
CA LYS A 120 20.84 18.62 1.23
C LYS A 120 21.48 19.66 2.13
N LYS A 121 21.85 19.30 3.36
CA LYS A 121 22.64 20.17 4.25
C LYS A 121 23.87 20.60 3.46
N ALA A 122 23.89 21.84 2.99
CA ALA A 122 25.04 22.44 2.35
C ALA A 122 26.19 22.40 3.36
N GLY A 123 27.22 21.61 3.06
CA GLY A 123 28.41 21.53 3.88
C GLY A 123 28.96 22.94 4.12
N LYS A 124 29.08 23.32 5.40
CA LYS A 124 29.81 24.52 5.83
C LYS A 124 31.23 24.44 5.28
N LYS A 125 31.52 25.13 4.16
CA LYS A 125 32.90 25.46 3.80
C LYS A 125 33.43 26.45 4.83
N SER A 126 34.19 25.94 5.80
CA SER A 126 34.98 26.76 6.71
C SER A 126 36.03 27.52 5.91
N LYS A 127 35.80 28.80 5.63
CA LYS A 127 36.83 29.72 5.13
C LYS A 127 37.80 29.99 6.30
N LYS A 128 38.91 29.26 6.36
CA LYS A 128 40.02 29.60 7.25
C LYS A 128 40.77 30.77 6.61
N SER A 129 40.50 31.96 7.15
CA SER A 129 41.12 33.23 6.80
C SER A 129 42.64 33.18 6.99
N LYS A 130 43.34 33.53 5.91
CA LYS A 130 44.78 33.76 5.81
C LYS A 130 45.10 35.05 6.60
N LYS A 131 45.83 34.93 7.72
CA LYS A 131 46.35 36.07 8.46
C LYS A 131 47.77 36.37 7.94
N ARG A 132 48.00 37.65 7.68
CA ARG A 132 49.26 38.26 7.24
C ARG A 132 50.38 38.06 8.25
#